data_AF-A0AAW2V8R0-F1
#
_entry.id   AF-A0AAW2V8R0-F1
#
_cell.length_a   1.000
_cell.length_b   1.000
_cell.length_c   1.000
_cell.angle_alpha   90.00
_cell.angle_beta   90.00
_cell.angle_gamma   90.00
#
_symmetry.space_group_name_H-M   'P 1'
#
loop_
_entity.id
_entity.type
_entity.pdbx_description
1 polymer ?
#
loop_
_entity_poly.entity_id
_entity_poly.type
_entity_poly.pdbx_seq_one_letter_code
_entity_poly.pdbx_strand_id
1 'polypeptide(L)'
;ILKDLKYAFWPFQLDHARNPFLTAAKAAQGFTDSNSTKESAFELASAKAARHRLQRGVWTSVRFGDIRRALSACERLILLKTDPKELRDYAVLLYHCGFYEESLQYLKLYQDTKQPDSTNDLEEVAVEKLIIRLNLIMMEEGWSSQPDNKGFLFNNSEPW
;
A
#
# COMPACT_ATOMS: atom_id res chain seq x y z
N ILE A 1 -6.21 4.69 -19.16
CA ILE A 1 -4.82 5.19 -18.96
C ILE A 1 -4.43 5.20 -17.48
N LEU A 2 -4.97 6.09 -16.62
CA LEU A 2 -4.53 6.17 -15.21
C LEU A 2 -4.78 4.89 -14.39
N LYS A 3 -5.95 4.26 -14.56
CA LYS A 3 -6.23 2.96 -13.94
C LYS A 3 -5.25 1.89 -14.43
N ASP A 4 -4.99 1.84 -15.74
CA ASP A 4 -4.04 0.89 -16.33
C ASP A 4 -2.61 1.10 -15.81
N LEU A 5 -2.20 2.35 -15.59
CA LEU A 5 -0.92 2.69 -14.96
C LEU A 5 -0.88 2.25 -13.50
N LYS A 6 -1.93 2.53 -12.72
CA LYS A 6 -2.07 2.04 -11.34
C LYS A 6 -1.91 0.53 -11.30
N TYR A 7 -2.63 -0.19 -12.16
CA TYR A 7 -2.54 -1.65 -12.23
C TYR A 7 -1.16 -2.10 -12.65
N ALA A 8 -0.57 -1.55 -13.71
CA ALA A 8 0.74 -1.95 -14.24
C ALA A 8 1.89 -1.75 -13.24
N PHE A 9 1.82 -0.72 -12.39
CA PHE A 9 2.83 -0.43 -11.38
C PHE A 9 2.49 -0.96 -9.99
N TRP A 10 1.36 -1.66 -9.80
CA TRP A 10 0.99 -2.17 -8.48
C TRP A 10 2.03 -3.18 -7.95
N PRO A 11 2.59 -2.98 -6.75
CA PRO A 11 3.68 -3.82 -6.26
C PRO A 11 3.29 -5.25 -5.86
N PHE A 12 1.98 -5.54 -5.73
CA PHE A 12 1.47 -6.82 -5.21
C PHE A 12 0.77 -7.71 -6.26
N GLN A 13 1.26 -7.74 -7.50
CA GLN A 13 0.66 -8.45 -8.65
C GLN A 13 0.89 -9.97 -8.69
N LEU A 14 0.88 -10.69 -7.55
CA LEU A 14 1.19 -12.12 -7.56
C LEU A 14 0.10 -12.98 -8.24
N ASP A 15 -1.13 -12.48 -8.35
CA ASP A 15 -2.29 -13.19 -8.89
C ASP A 15 -3.25 -12.20 -9.58
N HIS A 16 -3.41 -12.31 -10.91
CA HIS A 16 -4.30 -11.45 -11.69
C HIS A 16 -5.79 -11.66 -11.37
N ALA A 17 -6.16 -12.75 -10.71
CA ALA A 17 -7.55 -13.03 -10.30
C ALA A 17 -7.94 -12.32 -9.00
N ARG A 18 -6.97 -11.80 -8.23
CA ARG A 18 -7.22 -11.17 -6.92
C ARG A 18 -7.24 -9.66 -7.01
N ASN A 19 -8.13 -9.05 -6.22
CA ASN A 19 -8.15 -7.61 -6.05
C ASN A 19 -6.78 -7.13 -5.50
N PRO A 20 -6.07 -6.21 -6.19
CA PRO A 20 -4.76 -5.73 -5.77
C PRO A 20 -4.73 -5.16 -4.36
N PHE A 21 -5.82 -4.50 -3.93
CA PHE A 21 -5.97 -4.01 -2.56
C PHE A 21 -5.94 -5.15 -1.54
N LEU A 22 -6.69 -6.23 -1.78
CA LEU A 22 -6.75 -7.35 -0.85
C LEU A 22 -5.36 -8.01 -0.70
N THR A 23 -4.60 -8.12 -1.79
CA THR A 23 -3.23 -8.65 -1.72
C THR A 23 -2.31 -7.73 -0.92
N ALA A 24 -2.40 -6.41 -1.14
CA ALA A 24 -1.62 -5.43 -0.38
C ALA A 24 -2.01 -5.40 1.10
N ALA A 25 -3.30 -5.50 1.42
CA ALA A 25 -3.81 -5.53 2.79
C ALA A 25 -3.41 -6.82 3.52
N LYS A 26 -3.42 -7.97 2.83
CA LYS A 26 -2.88 -9.23 3.36
C LYS A 26 -1.40 -9.14 3.66
N ALA A 27 -0.62 -8.56 2.74
CA ALA A 27 0.81 -8.32 2.97
C ALA A 27 1.05 -7.39 4.18
N ALA A 28 0.17 -6.40 4.39
CA ALA A 28 0.24 -5.51 5.54
C ALA A 28 -0.04 -6.21 6.87
N GLN A 29 -0.97 -7.18 6.91
CA GLN A 29 -1.39 -7.84 8.15
C GLN A 29 -0.32 -8.72 8.80
N GLY A 30 0.72 -9.14 8.07
CA GLY A 30 1.84 -9.91 8.60
C GLY A 30 1.43 -11.22 9.30
N PHE A 31 1.50 -12.33 8.55
CA PHE A 31 1.36 -13.75 8.94
C PHE A 31 -0.01 -14.46 8.80
N THR A 32 0.05 -15.53 7.97
CA THR A 32 -0.52 -16.89 8.03
C THR A 32 -2.04 -17.13 7.99
N ASP A 33 -2.52 -17.55 6.81
CA ASP A 33 -3.35 -18.75 6.77
C ASP A 33 -2.44 -19.92 7.19
N SER A 34 -2.82 -20.66 8.22
CA SER A 34 -2.04 -21.72 8.89
C SER A 34 -1.70 -22.96 8.04
N ASN A 35 -1.73 -22.85 6.70
CA ASN A 35 -1.39 -23.91 5.76
C ASN A 35 -0.26 -23.55 4.77
N SER A 36 0.32 -22.34 4.81
CA SER A 36 1.46 -21.98 3.96
C SER A 36 2.78 -21.88 4.73
N THR A 37 3.25 -23.01 5.26
CA THR A 37 4.65 -23.25 5.68
C THR A 37 5.63 -23.25 4.48
N LYS A 38 5.32 -22.46 3.45
CA LYS A 38 6.04 -22.35 2.19
C LYS A 38 6.10 -20.90 1.73
N GLU A 39 6.33 -19.93 2.63
CA GLU A 39 7.07 -18.75 2.17
C GLU A 39 8.42 -19.28 1.68
N SER A 40 8.56 -19.38 0.36
CA SER A 40 9.79 -19.91 -0.19
C SER A 40 10.92 -18.97 0.25
N ALA A 41 12.10 -19.50 0.59
CA ALA A 41 13.26 -18.68 0.93
C ALA A 41 13.53 -17.58 -0.12
N PHE A 42 13.10 -17.81 -1.37
CA PHE A 42 13.11 -16.86 -2.47
C PHE A 42 12.20 -15.64 -2.26
N GLU A 43 10.98 -15.79 -1.75
CA GLU A 43 10.05 -14.69 -1.47
C GLU A 43 10.55 -13.83 -0.31
N LEU A 44 11.02 -14.47 0.76
CA LEU A 44 11.61 -13.77 1.91
C LEU A 44 12.88 -12.99 1.50
N ALA A 45 13.75 -13.61 0.70
CA ALA A 45 14.94 -12.95 0.15
C ALA A 45 14.56 -11.79 -0.78
N SER A 46 13.51 -11.96 -1.60
CA SER A 46 13.01 -10.92 -2.48
C SER A 46 12.41 -9.74 -1.72
N ALA A 47 11.62 -9.99 -0.67
CA ALA A 47 11.07 -8.96 0.20
C ALA A 47 12.18 -8.20 0.95
N LYS A 48 13.20 -8.91 1.45
CA LYS A 48 14.37 -8.29 2.11
C LYS A 48 15.19 -7.44 1.13
N ALA A 49 15.39 -7.92 -0.10
CA ALA A 49 16.07 -7.17 -1.16
C ALA A 49 15.25 -5.94 -1.60
N ALA A 50 13.93 -6.08 -1.75
CA ALA A 50 13.04 -4.96 -2.05
C ALA A 50 13.07 -3.89 -0.95
N ARG A 51 13.02 -4.28 0.33
CA ARG A 51 13.15 -3.35 1.46
C ARG A 51 14.51 -2.62 1.45
N HIS A 52 15.60 -3.34 1.24
CA HIS A 52 16.94 -2.74 1.15
C HIS A 52 17.05 -1.77 -0.04
N ARG A 53 16.37 -2.06 -1.16
CA ARG A 53 16.28 -1.17 -2.32
C ARG A 53 15.47 0.09 -2.01
N LEU A 54 14.32 -0.03 -1.35
CA LEU A 54 13.49 1.09 -0.91
C LEU A 54 14.27 2.05 0.01
N GLN A 55 15.01 1.51 0.98
CA GLN A 55 15.89 2.28 1.86
C GLN A 55 17.00 3.04 1.10
N ARG A 56 17.35 2.58 -0.11
CA ARG A 56 18.35 3.21 -0.99
C ARG A 56 17.73 4.10 -2.07
N GLY A 57 16.43 4.38 -1.99
CA GLY A 57 15.72 5.19 -2.98
C GLY A 57 15.43 4.46 -4.30
N VAL A 58 15.57 3.12 -4.33
CA VAL A 58 15.25 2.28 -5.48
C VAL A 58 13.90 1.62 -5.25
N TRP A 59 12.87 2.24 -5.81
CA TRP A 59 11.47 1.86 -5.61
C TRP A 59 10.95 0.86 -6.64
N THR A 60 11.81 0.47 -7.58
CA THR A 60 11.50 -0.51 -8.63
C THR A 60 12.02 -1.89 -8.23
N SER A 61 11.20 -2.90 -8.47
CA SER A 61 11.61 -4.29 -8.44
C SER A 61 11.31 -4.90 -9.81
N VAL A 62 12.19 -5.76 -10.31
CA VAL A 62 12.00 -6.43 -11.62
C VAL A 62 10.81 -7.40 -11.61
N ARG A 63 10.35 -7.82 -10.42
CA ARG A 63 9.22 -8.75 -10.22
C ARG A 63 8.04 -8.18 -9.44
N PHE A 64 8.17 -6.98 -8.90
CA PHE A 64 7.16 -6.30 -8.08
C PHE A 64 7.04 -4.89 -8.65
N GLY A 65 5.82 -4.44 -8.93
CA GLY A 65 5.56 -3.11 -9.50
C GLY A 65 6.21 -1.93 -8.76
N ASP A 66 6.14 -0.75 -9.36
CA ASP A 66 6.72 0.48 -8.82
C ASP A 66 5.71 1.20 -7.91
N ILE A 67 5.89 1.07 -6.59
CA ILE A 67 4.99 1.68 -5.60
C ILE A 67 4.92 3.21 -5.72
N ARG A 68 5.98 3.89 -6.18
CA ARG A 68 5.95 5.35 -6.39
C ARG A 68 5.03 5.71 -7.54
N ARG A 69 5.16 5.01 -8.66
CA ARG A 69 4.29 5.22 -9.82
C ARG A 69 2.85 4.83 -9.52
N ALA A 70 2.63 3.77 -8.73
CA ALA A 70 1.31 3.41 -8.24
C ALA A 70 0.71 4.49 -7.34
N LEU A 71 1.49 5.05 -6.40
CA LEU A 71 1.08 6.17 -5.54
C LEU A 71 0.67 7.38 -6.38
N SER A 72 1.51 7.84 -7.31
CA SER A 72 1.21 9.00 -8.15
C SER A 72 -0.02 8.79 -9.04
N ALA A 73 -0.24 7.56 -9.53
CA ALA A 73 -1.45 7.22 -10.26
C ALA A 73 -2.69 7.30 -9.37
N CYS A 74 -2.63 6.74 -8.15
CA CYS A 74 -3.71 6.82 -7.16
C CYS A 74 -4.02 8.27 -6.74
N GLU A 75 -3.02 9.09 -6.44
CA GLU A 75 -3.19 10.52 -6.12
C GLU A 75 -3.96 11.24 -7.22
N ARG A 76 -3.58 10.99 -8.49
CA ARG A 76 -4.25 11.61 -9.63
C ARG A 76 -5.69 11.13 -9.76
N LEU A 77 -5.96 9.84 -9.51
CA LEU A 77 -7.32 9.29 -9.52
C LEU A 77 -8.20 9.86 -8.40
N ILE A 78 -7.64 10.06 -7.20
CA ILE A 78 -8.32 10.72 -6.07
C ILE A 78 -8.69 12.17 -6.43
N LEU A 79 -7.76 12.93 -7.01
CA LEU A 79 -8.01 14.32 -7.44
C LEU A 79 -9.12 14.41 -8.49
N LEU A 80 -9.21 13.41 -9.37
CA LEU A 80 -10.27 13.30 -10.37
C LEU A 80 -11.62 12.81 -9.78
N LYS A 81 -11.67 12.50 -8.48
CA LYS A 81 -12.85 12.02 -7.75
C LYS A 81 -13.57 10.86 -8.44
N THR A 82 -12.79 9.93 -9.02
CA THR A 82 -13.36 8.88 -9.88
C THR A 82 -14.09 7.78 -9.11
N ASP A 83 -13.55 7.35 -7.97
CA ASP A 83 -14.06 6.23 -7.18
C ASP A 83 -13.52 6.35 -5.74
N PRO A 84 -14.35 6.26 -4.69
CA PRO A 84 -13.87 6.26 -3.30
C PRO A 84 -12.84 5.14 -3.03
N LYS A 85 -12.88 4.01 -3.74
CA LYS A 85 -11.92 2.91 -3.58
C LYS A 85 -10.47 3.33 -3.81
N GLU A 86 -10.24 4.39 -4.58
CA GLU A 86 -8.90 4.92 -4.81
C GLU A 86 -8.27 5.48 -3.51
N LEU A 87 -9.07 5.97 -2.57
CA LEU A 87 -8.60 6.40 -1.24
C LEU A 87 -8.04 5.23 -0.44
N ARG A 88 -8.74 4.10 -0.47
CA ARG A 88 -8.32 2.87 0.22
C ARG A 88 -7.08 2.25 -0.43
N ASP A 89 -7.05 2.20 -1.76
CA ASP A 89 -5.90 1.71 -2.52
C ASP A 89 -4.67 2.59 -2.27
N TYR A 90 -4.85 3.91 -2.21
CA TYR A 90 -3.78 4.84 -1.85
C TYR A 90 -3.28 4.63 -0.41
N ALA A 91 -4.19 4.49 0.55
CA ALA A 91 -3.85 4.28 1.94
C ALA A 91 -3.01 3.01 2.18
N VAL A 92 -3.33 1.90 1.51
CA VAL A 92 -2.53 0.67 1.68
C VAL A 92 -1.13 0.82 1.08
N LEU A 93 -0.96 1.59 0.00
CA LEU A 93 0.38 1.89 -0.52
C LEU A 93 1.17 2.77 0.46
N LEU A 94 0.54 3.79 1.06
CA LEU A 94 1.16 4.62 2.10
C LEU A 94 1.63 3.79 3.31
N TYR A 95 0.82 2.83 3.75
CA TYR A 95 1.19 1.88 4.81
C TYR A 95 2.51 1.17 4.49
N HIS A 96 2.64 0.64 3.27
CA HIS A 96 3.85 -0.08 2.84
C HIS A 96 5.07 0.84 2.66
N CYS A 97 4.84 2.13 2.47
CA CYS A 97 5.90 3.14 2.46
C CYS A 97 6.28 3.66 3.86
N GLY A 98 5.58 3.25 4.92
CA GLY A 98 5.82 3.69 6.30
C GLY A 98 5.12 5.00 6.69
N PHE A 99 4.26 5.55 5.83
CA PHE A 99 3.45 6.74 6.12
C PHE A 99 2.16 6.32 6.85
N TYR A 100 2.32 5.89 8.10
CA TYR A 100 1.24 5.28 8.88
C TYR A 100 0.14 6.28 9.26
N GLU A 101 0.51 7.51 9.62
CA GLU A 101 -0.46 8.56 9.97
C GLU A 101 -1.33 8.93 8.76
N GLU A 102 -0.69 9.20 7.62
CA GLU A 102 -1.38 9.53 6.38
C GLU A 102 -2.23 8.35 5.89
N SER A 103 -1.70 7.12 5.97
CA SER A 103 -2.47 5.91 5.65
C SER A 103 -3.77 5.84 6.45
N LEU A 104 -3.71 6.07 7.76
CA LEU A 104 -4.88 6.07 8.64
C LEU A 104 -5.88 7.18 8.28
N GLN A 105 -5.40 8.38 7.96
CA GLN A 105 -6.26 9.50 7.54
C GLN A 105 -7.04 9.17 6.26
N TYR A 106 -6.38 8.59 5.25
CA TYR A 106 -7.04 8.22 4.00
C TYR A 106 -8.03 7.06 4.17
N LEU A 107 -7.78 6.11 5.08
CA LEU A 107 -8.77 5.06 5.40
C LEU A 107 -10.03 5.61 6.07
N LYS A 108 -9.87 6.59 6.98
CA LYS A 108 -11.03 7.28 7.58
C LYS A 108 -11.83 8.04 6.52
N LEU A 109 -11.13 8.76 5.64
CA LEU A 109 -11.78 9.46 4.52
C LEU A 109 -12.50 8.49 3.58
N TYR A 110 -11.94 7.30 3.33
CA TYR A 110 -12.64 6.24 2.60
C TYR A 110 -13.92 5.80 3.31
N GLN A 111 -13.89 5.58 4.63
CA GLN A 111 -15.06 5.19 5.42
C GLN A 111 -16.16 6.26 5.42
N ASP A 112 -15.79 7.54 5.38
CA ASP A 112 -16.74 8.66 5.32
C ASP A 112 -17.36 8.84 3.93
N THR A 113 -16.64 8.44 2.88
CA THR A 113 -17.05 8.65 1.47
C THR A 113 -17.68 7.42 0.82
N LYS A 114 -17.50 6.22 1.39
CA LYS A 114 -18.12 5.00 0.87
C LYS A 114 -19.64 5.06 1.02
N GLN A 115 -20.36 4.57 0.01
CA GLN A 115 -21.79 4.34 0.15
C GLN A 115 -22.05 3.03 0.91
N PRO A 116 -23.09 2.97 1.76
CA PRO A 116 -23.37 1.80 2.60
C PRO A 116 -23.69 0.53 1.80
N ASP A 117 -24.00 0.64 0.51
CA ASP A 117 -24.53 -0.46 -0.31
C ASP A 117 -23.50 -1.20 -1.17
N SER A 118 -22.19 -0.92 -1.08
CA SER A 118 -21.19 -1.54 -1.97
C SER A 118 -20.62 -2.89 -1.47
N THR A 119 -21.46 -3.92 -1.51
CA THR A 119 -21.26 -5.35 -1.92
C THR A 119 -19.89 -6.08 -1.84
N ASN A 120 -18.91 -5.74 -1.00
CA ASN A 120 -17.73 -6.62 -0.86
C ASN A 120 -17.21 -6.73 0.59
N ASP A 121 -17.87 -7.59 1.37
CA ASP A 121 -17.57 -7.85 2.79
C ASP A 121 -16.07 -8.08 3.06
N LEU A 122 -15.36 -8.77 2.14
CA LEU A 122 -13.94 -9.06 2.30
C LEU A 122 -13.04 -7.83 2.22
N GLU A 123 -13.41 -6.84 1.39
CA GLU A 123 -12.65 -5.60 1.26
C GLU A 123 -12.81 -4.75 2.52
N GLU A 124 -14.02 -4.66 3.05
CA GLU A 124 -14.32 -3.91 4.27
C GLU A 124 -13.64 -4.55 5.49
N VAL A 125 -13.71 -5.88 5.62
CA VAL A 125 -12.97 -6.61 6.67
C VAL A 125 -11.46 -6.35 6.56
N ALA A 126 -10.91 -6.26 5.35
CA ALA A 126 -9.49 -5.94 5.16
C ALA A 126 -9.16 -4.49 5.56
N VAL A 127 -10.05 -3.53 5.30
CA VAL A 127 -9.91 -2.13 5.75
C VAL A 127 -9.93 -2.04 7.26
N GLU A 128 -10.89 -2.67 7.92
CA GLU A 128 -11.01 -2.67 9.38
C GLU A 128 -9.76 -3.25 10.04
N LYS A 129 -9.28 -4.40 9.55
CA LYS A 129 -8.03 -5.00 10.04
C LYS A 129 -6.82 -4.08 9.84
N LEU A 130 -6.75 -3.38 8.71
CA LEU A 130 -5.66 -2.44 8.44
C LEU A 130 -5.72 -1.24 9.39
N ILE A 131 -6.90 -0.69 9.67
CA ILE A 131 -7.11 0.39 10.64
C ILE A 131 -6.69 -0.05 12.05
N ILE A 132 -7.13 -1.23 12.49
CA ILE A 132 -6.74 -1.79 13.80
C ILE A 132 -5.22 -1.88 13.89
N ARG A 133 -4.57 -2.44 12.86
CA ARG A 133 -3.11 -2.57 12.82
C ARG A 133 -2.40 -1.21 12.86
N LEU A 134 -2.87 -0.23 12.09
CA LEU A 134 -2.33 1.13 12.11
C LEU A 134 -2.44 1.76 13.50
N ASN A 135 -3.59 1.62 14.16
CA ASN A 135 -3.76 2.12 15.53
C ASN A 135 -2.78 1.45 16.51
N LEU A 136 -2.55 0.14 16.38
CA LEU A 136 -1.55 -0.56 17.20
C LEU A 136 -0.14 -0.03 16.96
N ILE A 137 0.27 0.14 15.69
CA ILE A 137 1.58 0.73 15.34
C ILE A 137 1.73 2.14 15.92
N MET A 138 0.66 2.94 15.89
CA MET A 138 0.67 4.31 16.43
C MET A 138 0.72 4.35 17.96
N MET A 139 0.30 3.29 18.64
CA MET A 139 0.42 3.16 20.10
C MET A 139 1.82 2.69 20.53
N GLU A 140 2.61 2.11 19.63
CA GLU A 140 3.98 1.68 19.91
C GLU A 140 4.97 2.86 19.79
N GLU A 141 5.70 3.16 20.86
CA GLU A 141 6.75 4.18 20.85
C GLU A 141 7.88 3.80 19.87
N GLY A 142 8.18 4.69 18.92
CA GLY A 142 9.33 4.57 18.01
C GLY A 142 9.02 4.30 16.54
N TRP A 143 7.77 4.00 16.17
CA TRP A 143 7.38 3.77 14.76
C TRP A 143 6.98 5.02 13.99
N SER A 144 6.51 6.06 14.69
CA SER A 144 6.21 7.38 14.11
C SER A 144 7.46 8.25 13.93
N SER A 145 8.60 7.84 14.50
CA SER A 145 9.86 8.56 14.40
C SER A 145 10.62 8.15 13.14
N GLN A 146 10.07 8.46 11.96
CA GLN A 146 10.91 8.50 10.77
C GLN A 146 11.75 9.79 10.82
N PRO A 147 13.09 9.71 10.72
CA PRO A 147 13.92 10.91 10.65
C PRO A 147 13.60 11.62 9.33
N ASP A 148 13.06 12.84 9.39
CA ASP A 148 12.85 13.85 8.33
C ASP A 148 13.15 13.43 6.86
N ASN A 149 12.57 12.32 6.41
CA ASN A 149 12.76 11.79 5.07
C ASN A 149 11.66 12.30 4.12
N LYS A 150 10.87 13.28 4.58
CA LYS A 150 9.99 14.10 3.73
C LYS A 150 10.76 14.70 2.55
N GLY A 151 12.07 14.93 2.68
CA GLY A 151 12.92 15.38 1.58
C GLY A 151 13.09 14.38 0.44
N PHE A 152 13.08 13.06 0.68
CA PHE A 152 13.39 12.06 -0.35
C PHE A 152 12.23 11.74 -1.30
N LEU A 153 10.98 11.96 -0.87
CA LEU A 153 9.81 11.78 -1.74
C LEU A 153 9.55 13.01 -2.63
N PHE A 154 9.77 14.21 -2.08
CA PHE A 154 9.44 15.47 -2.74
C PHE A 154 10.61 16.09 -3.52
N ASN A 155 11.86 15.68 -3.28
CA ASN A 155 12.99 16.09 -4.13
C ASN A 155 13.04 15.25 -5.42
N ASN A 156 12.05 15.44 -6.29
CA ASN A 156 12.14 15.06 -7.71
C ASN A 156 12.65 16.25 -8.52
N SER A 157 13.82 16.77 -8.14
CA SER A 157 14.60 17.63 -9.02
C SER A 157 15.45 16.76 -9.95
N GLU A 158 14.84 15.90 -10.76
CA GLU A 158 15.47 15.39 -11.98
C GLU A 158 14.42 14.84 -12.96
N PRO A 159 14.60 15.04 -14.29
CA PRO A 159 13.49 15.10 -15.23
C PRO A 159 13.51 13.92 -16.21
N TRP A 160 12.73 12.86 -15.95
CA TRP A 160 12.20 11.98 -17.00
C TRP A 160 11.19 10.97 -16.44
#